data_AF-A0A133UJG8-F1
#
_entry.id   AF-A0A133UJG8-F1
#
_cell.length_a   1.000
_cell.length_b   1.000
_cell.length_c   1.000
_cell.angle_alpha   90.00
_cell.angle_beta   90.00
_cell.angle_gamma   90.00
#
_symmetry.space_group_name_H-M   'P 1'
#
loop_
_entity.id
_entity.type
_entity.pdbx_description
1 polymer ?
#
loop_
_entity_poly.entity_id
_entity_poly.type
_entity_poly.pdbx_seq_one_letter_code
_entity_poly.pdbx_strand_id
1 'polypeptide(L)'
;MVIYPDKIGERKKWITKEKHGTSHKFTREEMEEYLDQVDTEKLRVILIGMGQYGKLGLLDETKRLLEDMGIKSIELKTSEAVERFENMEESREEKLGIFHVTC
;
A
#
# COMPACT_ATOMS: atom_id res chain seq x y z
N MET A 1 2.34 -0.07 9.07
CA MET A 1 2.79 -1.46 8.90
C MET A 1 2.72 -1.78 7.42
N VAL A 2 3.67 -2.56 6.90
CA VAL A 2 3.66 -3.07 5.53
C VAL A 2 3.84 -4.58 5.59
N ILE A 3 3.02 -5.29 4.84
CA ILE A 3 2.93 -6.73 4.78
C ILE A 3 3.35 -7.11 3.37
N TYR A 4 4.61 -7.51 3.21
CA TYR A 4 5.18 -7.98 1.96
C TYR A 4 4.87 -9.47 1.75
N PRO A 5 5.01 -9.97 0.51
CA PRO A 5 5.03 -11.39 0.20
C PRO A 5 5.79 -12.26 1.20
N ASP A 6 7.06 -11.94 1.44
CA ASP A 6 8.01 -12.77 2.20
C ASP A 6 8.19 -12.32 3.65
N LYS A 7 7.83 -11.08 3.98
CA LYS A 7 8.14 -10.47 5.29
C LYS A 7 7.10 -9.45 5.75
N ILE A 8 7.20 -9.06 7.01
CA ILE A 8 6.45 -7.92 7.57
C ILE A 8 7.47 -6.84 7.89
N GLY A 9 7.19 -5.61 7.44
CA GLY A 9 8.06 -4.45 7.66
C GLY A 9 7.30 -3.26 8.23
N GLU A 10 8.07 -2.29 8.69
CA GLU A 10 7.53 -1.00 9.14
C GLU A 10 7.31 -0.06 7.94
N ARG A 11 6.29 0.80 8.04
CA ARG A 11 6.03 1.80 6.99
C ARG A 11 7.07 2.92 7.15
N LYS A 12 7.83 3.22 6.09
CA LYS A 12 8.87 4.26 6.08
C LYS A 12 8.27 5.69 6.04
N LYS A 13 7.49 6.07 7.05
CA LYS A 13 6.77 7.36 7.12
C LYS A 13 7.67 8.60 7.06
N TRP A 14 8.96 8.48 7.32
CA TRP A 14 9.92 9.59 7.26
C TRP A 14 10.08 10.13 5.82
N ILE A 15 9.95 9.27 4.80
CA ILE A 15 10.05 9.65 3.39
C ILE A 15 8.98 10.68 3.02
N THR A 16 7.72 10.44 3.42
CA THR A 16 6.61 11.37 3.18
C THR A 16 6.74 12.67 3.99
N LYS A 17 7.27 12.58 5.22
CA LYS A 17 7.41 13.73 6.13
C LYS A 17 8.50 14.71 5.69
N GLU A 18 9.65 14.22 5.23
CA GLU A 18 10.77 15.09 4.83
C GLU A 18 10.49 15.84 3.52
N LYS A 19 9.73 15.24 2.59
CA LYS A 19 9.46 15.87 1.27
C LYS A 19 8.18 16.69 1.18
N HIS A 20 7.10 16.33 1.88
CA HIS A 20 5.78 16.94 1.65
C HIS A 20 5.17 17.65 2.87
N GLY A 21 5.87 17.69 4.01
CA GLY A 21 5.39 18.36 5.24
C GLY A 21 4.16 17.70 5.89
N THR A 22 3.56 16.68 5.28
CA THR A 22 2.40 15.94 5.79
C THR A 22 2.39 14.50 5.28
N SER A 23 2.14 13.55 6.19
CA SER A 23 2.06 12.11 5.91
C SER A 23 0.68 11.67 5.37
N HIS A 24 -0.21 12.63 5.05
CA HIS A 24 -1.62 12.35 4.72
C HIS A 24 -1.86 11.86 3.29
N LYS A 25 -0.86 11.87 2.41
CA LYS A 25 -0.98 11.40 1.03
C LYS A 25 0.10 10.38 0.72
N PHE A 26 -0.27 9.31 0.02
CA PHE A 26 0.70 8.35 -0.51
C PHE A 26 1.25 8.90 -1.83
N THR A 27 2.56 9.14 -1.88
CA THR A 27 3.20 9.64 -3.10
C THR A 27 3.63 8.47 -3.97
N ARG A 28 3.82 8.76 -5.26
CA ARG A 28 4.39 7.81 -6.22
C ARG A 28 5.73 7.24 -5.72
N GLU A 29 6.61 8.09 -5.22
CA GLU A 29 7.92 7.69 -4.71
C GLU A 29 7.81 6.71 -3.53
N GLU A 30 6.85 6.92 -2.62
CA GLU A 30 6.64 5.99 -1.51
C GLU A 30 6.16 4.63 -2.03
N MET A 31 5.32 4.60 -3.07
CA MET A 31 4.89 3.37 -3.72
C MET A 31 6.05 2.65 -4.42
N GLU A 32 6.87 3.38 -5.17
CA GLU A 32 8.04 2.83 -5.88
C GLU A 32 9.01 2.14 -4.91
N GLU A 33 9.25 2.70 -3.72
CA GLU A 33 10.06 2.06 -2.66
C GLU A 33 9.50 0.73 -2.13
N TYR A 34 8.18 0.56 -2.16
CA TYR A 34 7.57 -0.71 -1.77
C TYR A 34 7.57 -1.71 -2.94
N LEU A 35 7.37 -1.22 -4.16
CA LEU A 35 7.42 -2.02 -5.38
C LEU A 35 8.83 -2.57 -5.65
N ASP A 36 9.89 -1.81 -5.37
CA ASP A 36 11.28 -2.25 -5.52
C ASP A 36 11.63 -3.42 -4.57
N GLN A 37 10.89 -3.58 -3.48
CA GLN A 37 11.11 -4.64 -2.51
C GLN A 37 10.30 -5.91 -2.78
N VAL A 38 9.53 -5.96 -3.88
CA VAL A 38 8.70 -7.11 -4.24
C VAL A 38 8.89 -7.49 -5.70
N ASP A 39 8.55 -8.73 -6.02
CA ASP A 39 8.50 -9.19 -7.41
C ASP A 39 7.21 -8.66 -8.07
N THR A 40 7.35 -7.54 -8.80
CA THR A 40 6.22 -6.87 -9.46
C THR A 40 5.61 -7.68 -10.60
N GLU A 41 6.32 -8.68 -11.15
CA GLU A 41 5.76 -9.56 -12.19
C GLU A 41 4.73 -10.54 -11.60
N LYS A 42 4.90 -10.90 -10.33
CA LYS A 42 3.99 -11.77 -9.58
C LYS A 42 2.89 -11.00 -8.87
N LEU A 43 3.14 -9.74 -8.51
CA LEU A 43 2.22 -8.94 -7.75
C LEU A 43 0.94 -8.69 -8.56
N ARG A 44 -0.21 -9.09 -8.00
CA ARG A 44 -1.53 -8.88 -8.63
C ARG A 44 -2.31 -7.77 -7.96
N VAL A 45 -2.12 -7.61 -6.65
CA VAL A 45 -2.94 -6.70 -5.87
C VAL A 45 -2.19 -6.03 -4.72
N ILE A 46 -2.45 -4.74 -4.57
CA ILE A 46 -1.99 -3.91 -3.45
C ILE A 46 -3.21 -3.44 -2.67
N LEU A 47 -3.15 -3.65 -1.36
CA LEU A 47 -4.22 -3.30 -0.46
C LEU A 47 -3.76 -2.21 0.51
N ILE A 48 -4.43 -1.07 0.47
CA ILE A 48 -4.11 0.14 1.22
C ILE A 48 -5.11 0.29 2.38
N GLY A 49 -4.61 0.21 3.61
CA GLY A 49 -5.32 0.62 4.82
C GLY A 49 -5.18 2.12 5.07
N MET A 50 -6.25 2.87 4.83
CA MET A 50 -6.28 4.35 4.84
C MET A 50 -6.31 5.00 6.25
N GLY A 51 -6.09 4.23 7.31
CA GLY A 51 -6.30 4.66 8.69
C GLY A 51 -7.75 4.48 9.16
N GLN A 52 -8.01 4.81 10.44
CA GLN A 52 -9.35 4.68 11.04
C GLN A 52 -10.36 5.66 10.41
N TYR A 53 -9.91 6.85 10.04
CA TYR A 53 -10.75 7.91 9.48
C TYR A 53 -10.79 7.94 7.95
N GLY A 54 -10.08 7.05 7.25
CA GLY A 54 -10.08 6.97 5.78
C GLY A 54 -9.52 8.21 5.08
N LYS A 55 -8.70 9.02 5.75
CA LYS A 55 -8.18 10.29 5.22
C LYS A 55 -6.94 10.12 4.33
N LEU A 56 -6.35 8.93 4.30
CA LEU A 56 -5.15 8.64 3.54
C LEU A 56 -5.52 7.89 2.24
N GLY A 57 -5.62 8.62 1.14
CA GLY A 57 -5.83 8.03 -0.20
C GLY A 57 -4.54 7.99 -1.03
N LEU A 58 -4.52 7.11 -2.03
CA LEU A 58 -3.56 7.15 -3.13
C LEU A 58 -3.82 8.39 -4.00
N LEU A 59 -2.75 9.06 -4.41
CA LEU A 59 -2.83 10.07 -5.47
C LEU A 59 -3.20 9.42 -6.81
N ASP A 60 -3.86 10.15 -7.69
CA ASP A 60 -4.23 9.66 -9.03
C ASP A 60 -2.99 9.19 -9.83
N GLU A 61 -1.84 9.86 -9.67
CA GLU A 61 -0.60 9.42 -10.30
C GLU A 61 -0.16 8.03 -9.81
N THR A 62 -0.37 7.73 -8.53
CA THR A 62 0.03 6.46 -7.92
C THR A 62 -0.92 5.35 -8.36
N LYS A 63 -2.21 5.65 -8.51
CA LYS A 63 -3.18 4.71 -9.08
C LYS A 63 -2.82 4.35 -10.52
N ARG A 64 -2.53 5.36 -11.35
CA ARG A 64 -2.10 5.17 -12.74
C ARG A 64 -0.85 4.31 -12.86
N LEU A 65 0.17 4.57 -12.01
CA LEU A 65 1.38 3.73 -11.97
C LEU A 65 1.02 2.24 -11.78
N LEU A 66 0.14 1.94 -10.82
CA LEU A 66 -0.25 0.56 -10.54
C LEU A 66 -1.09 -0.05 -11.67
N GLU A 67 -2.00 0.73 -12.26
CA GLU A 67 -2.80 0.30 -13.41
C GLU A 67 -1.91 0.00 -14.63
N ASP A 68 -0.93 0.84 -14.93
CA ASP A 68 0.03 0.65 -16.03
C ASP A 68 0.89 -0.63 -15.82
N MET A 69 1.12 -1.01 -14.57
CA MET A 69 1.79 -2.27 -14.21
C MET A 69 0.85 -3.48 -14.17
N GLY A 70 -0.45 -3.30 -14.39
CA GLY A 70 -1.46 -4.36 -14.29
C GLY A 70 -1.75 -4.81 -12.85
N ILE A 71 -1.39 -3.99 -11.87
CA ILE A 71 -1.56 -4.27 -10.44
C ILE A 71 -2.85 -3.59 -9.95
N LYS A 72 -3.76 -4.39 -9.39
CA LYS A 72 -5.00 -3.86 -8.81
C LYS A 72 -4.71 -3.14 -7.49
N SER A 73 -5.21 -1.91 -7.33
CA SER A 73 -5.18 -1.22 -6.03
C SER A 73 -6.54 -1.27 -5.35
N ILE A 74 -6.55 -1.53 -4.03
CA ILE A 74 -7.77 -1.58 -3.20
C ILE A 74 -7.55 -0.68 -1.99
N GLU A 75 -8.39 0.35 -1.83
CA GLU A 75 -8.34 1.30 -0.72
C GLU A 75 -9.48 1.05 0.26
N LEU A 76 -9.17 0.71 1.51
CA LEU A 76 -10.15 0.41 2.56
C LEU A 76 -9.74 1.05 3.89
N LYS A 77 -10.67 1.18 4.84
CA LYS A 77 -10.28 1.51 6.22
C LYS A 77 -9.37 0.40 6.75
N THR A 78 -8.43 0.75 7.62
CA THR A 78 -7.41 -0.23 8.06
C THR A 78 -8.02 -1.50 8.68
N SER A 79 -9.14 -1.41 9.40
CA SER A 79 -9.84 -2.59 9.93
C SER A 79 -10.38 -3.50 8.83
N GLU A 80 -11.08 -2.93 7.84
CA GLU A 80 -11.62 -3.65 6.68
C GLU A 80 -10.52 -4.19 5.78
N ALA A 81 -9.42 -3.43 5.68
CA ALA A 81 -8.27 -3.77 4.87
C ALA A 81 -7.60 -5.05 5.37
N VAL A 82 -7.42 -5.20 6.69
CA VAL A 82 -6.81 -6.39 7.30
C VAL A 82 -7.67 -7.62 7.04
N GLU A 83 -8.97 -7.52 7.32
CA GLU A 83 -9.92 -8.63 7.08
C GLU A 83 -9.96 -9.00 5.60
N ARG A 84 -10.00 -8.01 4.71
CA ARG A 84 -9.98 -8.26 3.27
C ARG A 84 -8.72 -8.97 2.86
N PHE A 85 -7.55 -8.52 3.32
CA PHE A 85 -6.23 -9.08 2.98
C PHE A 85 -6.10 -10.56 3.37
N GLU A 86 -6.63 -10.94 4.53
CA GLU A 86 -6.65 -12.33 5.01
C GLU A 86 -7.58 -13.22 4.18
N ASN A 87 -8.73 -12.69 3.75
CA ASN A 87 -9.75 -13.44 2.99
C ASN A 87 -9.60 -13.36 1.46
N MET A 88 -8.51 -12.76 0.95
CA MET A 88 -8.28 -12.67 -0.49
C MET A 88 -7.90 -14.05 -1.07
N GLU A 89 -8.34 -14.35 -2.29
CA GLU A 89 -8.06 -15.63 -2.97
C GLU A 89 -6.63 -15.70 -3.51
N GLU A 90 -6.01 -14.55 -3.80
CA GLU A 90 -4.66 -14.49 -4.34
C GLU A 90 -3.64 -15.15 -3.38
N SER A 91 -2.50 -15.56 -3.87
CA SER A 91 -1.47 -16.15 -3.03
C SER A 91 -0.78 -15.07 -2.18
N ARG A 92 -0.06 -15.46 -1.14
CA ARG A 92 0.73 -14.49 -0.35
C ARG A 92 1.76 -13.76 -1.21
N GLU A 93 2.33 -14.43 -2.21
CA GLU A 93 3.29 -13.84 -3.15
C GLU A 93 2.70 -12.85 -4.16
N GLU A 94 1.38 -12.87 -4.32
CA GLU A 94 0.66 -12.03 -5.28
C GLU A 94 0.07 -10.77 -4.62
N LYS A 95 0.27 -10.61 -3.31
CA LYS A 95 -0.35 -9.55 -2.49
C LYS A 95 0.68 -8.72 -1.77
N LEU A 96 0.42 -7.41 -1.71
CA LEU A 96 1.13 -6.46 -0.86
C LEU A 96 0.11 -5.68 -0.03
N GLY A 97 0.30 -5.63 1.28
CA GLY A 97 -0.58 -4.90 2.20
C GLY A 97 0.13 -3.71 2.82
N ILE A 98 -0.42 -2.50 2.70
CA ILE A 98 0.16 -1.28 3.25
C ILE A 98 -0.86 -0.66 4.21
N PHE A 99 -0.60 -0.71 5.50
CA PHE A 99 -1.56 -0.33 6.54
C PHE A 99 -1.09 0.91 7.29
N HIS A 100 -1.87 1.99 7.19
CA HIS A 100 -1.73 3.15 8.06
C HIS A 100 -2.46 2.88 9.38
N VAL A 101 -1.70 2.68 10.45
CA VAL A 101 -2.24 2.32 11.78
C VAL A 101 -2.52 3.55 12.65
N THR A 102 -2.16 4.74 12.20
CA THR A 102 -2.39 6.00 12.90
C THR A 102 -3.60 6.75 12.33
N CYS A 103 -4.22 7.58 13.16
CA CYS A 103 -5.33 8.46 12.80
C CYS A 103 -4.84 9.75 12.13
#